data_AF-A0A072VSH5-F1
#
_entry.id   AF-A0A072VSH5-F1
#
_cell.length_a   1.000
_cell.length_b   1.000
_cell.length_c   1.000
_cell.angle_alpha   90.00
_cell.angle_beta   90.00
_cell.angle_gamma   90.00
#
_symmetry.space_group_name_H-M   'P 1'
#
loop_
_entity.id
_entity.type
_entity.pdbx_description
1 polymer ?
#
loop_
_entity_poly.entity_id
_entity_poly.type
_entity_poly.pdbx_seq_one_letter_code
_entity_poly.pdbx_strand_id
1 'polypeptide(L)'
;MDATTPKYSKGRYEEIVKILSPFLKRVGYDNLDEIPFIPISGFEGDNIIERSTNLDWYKGPTLIEALDQIKEPNRPSHMPLRLPLQVVYKIGEIGIVPVGRIETALIEAIPGDIVGFNVKNVSSKDLRRGYIASNSNDDPTTEAVKFTANVIITNHPPVLHCHTSNIAVKFAKLVTKNVRHYFVEIEKEPKFLKNGDAGVIEMIPTKPMLVETFSKFPSLGRFAVRDMRQTVAVGVIMDVTKKKKKEDHNAGGKISKKALKKDLYIGVEEGRY
;
A
#
# COMPACT_ATOMS: atom_id res chain seq x y z
N MET A 1 21.80 16.25 -14.11
CA MET A 1 21.73 17.07 -15.35
C MET A 1 23.12 17.40 -15.88
N ASP A 2 24.08 17.60 -14.97
CA ASP A 2 25.54 17.63 -15.15
C ASP A 2 26.12 16.56 -16.11
N ALA A 3 25.51 15.38 -16.22
CA ALA A 3 25.98 14.28 -17.06
C ALA A 3 25.36 14.21 -18.47
N THR A 4 24.50 15.16 -18.87
CA THR A 4 23.95 15.15 -20.23
C THR A 4 25.00 15.55 -21.26
N THR A 5 24.75 15.26 -22.54
CA THR A 5 25.58 15.70 -23.66
C THR A 5 24.74 16.53 -24.63
N PRO A 6 24.97 17.86 -24.74
CA PRO A 6 25.86 18.70 -23.91
C PRO A 6 25.36 18.77 -22.45
N LYS A 7 26.23 19.19 -21.53
CA LYS A 7 25.88 19.30 -20.09
C LYS A 7 24.69 20.25 -19.89
N TYR A 8 23.82 19.93 -18.93
CA TYR A 8 22.64 20.75 -18.58
C TYR A 8 21.68 21.00 -19.76
N SER A 9 21.57 20.05 -20.68
CA SER A 9 20.78 20.19 -21.91
C SER A 9 19.28 20.30 -21.63
N LYS A 10 18.69 21.45 -22.03
CA LYS A 10 17.24 21.67 -22.05
C LYS A 10 16.52 20.66 -22.95
N GLY A 11 17.06 20.40 -24.13
CA GLY A 11 16.44 19.46 -25.08
C GLY A 11 16.33 18.04 -24.51
N ARG A 12 17.34 17.57 -23.77
CA ARG A 12 17.29 16.27 -23.10
C ARG A 12 16.25 16.23 -21.99
N TYR A 13 16.14 17.32 -21.23
CA TYR A 13 15.09 17.45 -20.21
C TYR A 13 13.69 17.38 -20.84
N GLU A 14 13.42 18.16 -21.88
CA GLU A 14 12.11 18.20 -22.56
C GLU A 14 11.75 16.84 -23.18
N GLU A 15 12.74 16.13 -23.75
CA GLU A 15 12.56 14.78 -24.26
C GLU A 15 12.11 13.81 -23.15
N ILE A 16 12.77 13.84 -21.99
CA ILE A 16 12.42 13.00 -20.83
C ILE A 16 11.00 13.31 -20.35
N VAL A 17 10.66 14.60 -20.19
CA VAL A 17 9.31 15.03 -19.77
C VAL A 17 8.27 14.53 -20.77
N LYS A 18 8.53 14.66 -22.07
CA LYS A 18 7.63 14.19 -23.14
C LYS A 18 7.43 12.68 -23.13
N ILE A 19 8.46 11.89 -22.77
CA ILE A 19 8.37 10.42 -22.68
C ILE A 19 7.65 9.98 -21.39
N LEU A 20 7.96 10.62 -20.25
CA LEU A 20 7.40 10.25 -18.96
C LEU A 20 5.95 10.68 -18.80
N SER A 21 5.54 11.82 -19.34
CA SER A 21 4.19 12.36 -19.15
C SER A 21 3.08 11.39 -19.60
N PRO A 22 3.12 10.79 -20.81
CA PRO A 22 2.14 9.78 -21.23
C PRO A 22 2.19 8.50 -20.38
N PHE A 23 3.38 8.14 -19.90
CA PHE A 23 3.55 6.97 -19.04
C PHE A 23 2.88 7.18 -17.68
N LEU A 24 3.12 8.34 -17.03
CA LEU A 24 2.50 8.71 -15.75
C LEU A 24 0.96 8.70 -15.85
N LYS A 25 0.40 9.30 -16.91
CA LYS A 25 -1.05 9.20 -17.19
C LYS A 25 -1.53 7.77 -17.30
N ARG A 26 -0.80 6.91 -18.03
CA ARG A 26 -1.17 5.50 -18.21
C ARG A 26 -1.16 4.71 -16.90
N VAL A 27 -0.29 5.04 -15.96
CA VAL A 27 -0.19 4.36 -14.66
C VAL A 27 -1.08 4.98 -13.57
N GLY A 28 -1.91 5.96 -13.91
CA GLY A 28 -2.95 6.49 -13.01
C GLY A 28 -2.62 7.83 -12.33
N TYR A 29 -1.62 8.56 -12.82
CA TYR A 29 -1.43 9.96 -12.46
C TYR A 29 -2.21 10.85 -13.43
N ASP A 30 -3.46 11.14 -13.07
CA ASP A 30 -4.42 11.81 -13.96
C ASP A 30 -4.14 13.32 -14.09
N ASN A 31 -3.66 13.96 -13.02
CA ASN A 31 -3.33 15.39 -13.00
C ASN A 31 -1.81 15.61 -13.08
N LEU A 32 -1.27 15.70 -14.30
CA LEU A 32 0.16 15.96 -14.50
C LEU A 32 0.59 17.37 -14.12
N ASP A 33 -0.35 18.33 -14.06
CA ASP A 33 -0.04 19.72 -13.72
C ASP A 33 0.35 19.86 -12.24
N GLU A 34 -0.04 18.89 -11.41
CA GLU A 34 0.38 18.79 -10.01
C GLU A 34 1.73 18.09 -9.82
N ILE A 35 2.36 17.58 -10.88
CA ILE A 35 3.62 16.85 -10.81
C ILE A 35 4.77 17.75 -11.31
N PRO A 36 5.59 18.31 -10.41
CA PRO A 36 6.72 19.12 -10.82
C PRO A 36 7.82 18.24 -11.43
N PHE A 37 8.20 18.54 -12.68
CA PHE A 37 9.42 18.02 -13.28
C PHE A 37 10.57 18.99 -12.97
N ILE A 38 11.56 18.53 -12.19
CA ILE A 38 12.64 19.36 -11.68
C ILE A 38 13.98 18.82 -12.22
N PRO A 39 14.69 19.56 -13.09
CA PRO A 39 16.02 19.18 -13.56
C PRO A 39 17.03 19.42 -12.43
N ILE A 40 17.58 18.34 -11.87
CA ILE A 40 18.54 18.40 -10.75
C ILE A 40 19.90 17.79 -11.12
N SER A 41 20.93 18.14 -10.35
CA SER A 41 22.13 17.31 -10.18
C SER A 41 22.25 16.94 -8.71
N GLY A 42 22.15 15.64 -8.41
CA GLY A 42 22.37 15.14 -7.05
C GLY A 42 23.80 15.32 -6.54
N PHE A 43 24.78 15.30 -7.47
CA PHE A 43 26.20 15.37 -7.14
C PHE A 43 26.67 16.82 -6.98
N GLU A 44 26.30 17.69 -7.92
CA GLU A 44 26.68 19.11 -7.91
C GLU A 44 25.74 19.98 -7.03
N GLY A 45 24.58 19.45 -6.65
CA GLY A 45 23.60 20.14 -5.80
C GLY A 45 22.61 21.04 -6.56
N ASP A 46 22.68 21.09 -7.89
CA ASP A 46 21.84 21.95 -8.72
C ASP A 46 20.33 21.73 -8.52
N ASN A 47 19.59 22.82 -8.26
CA ASN A 47 18.14 22.84 -8.06
C ASN A 47 17.63 21.93 -6.94
N ILE A 48 18.48 21.51 -6.00
CA ILE A 48 18.05 20.76 -4.80
C ILE A 48 17.49 21.74 -3.78
N ILE A 49 18.35 22.57 -3.20
CA ILE A 49 17.97 23.59 -2.21
C ILE A 49 17.87 24.95 -2.91
N GLU A 50 18.96 25.35 -3.58
CA GLU A 50 19.08 26.62 -4.27
C GLU A 50 18.96 26.48 -5.79
N ARG A 51 18.61 27.57 -6.46
CA ARG A 51 18.52 27.61 -7.92
C ARG A 51 19.90 27.50 -8.55
N SER A 52 20.03 26.59 -9.50
CA SER A 52 21.26 26.40 -10.27
C SER A 52 21.51 27.54 -11.25
N THR A 53 22.76 28.01 -11.32
CA THR A 53 23.23 28.92 -12.37
C THR A 53 23.49 28.21 -13.71
N ASN A 54 23.60 26.87 -13.70
CA ASN A 54 23.82 26.05 -14.90
C ASN A 54 22.53 25.73 -15.67
N LEU A 55 21.37 26.01 -15.06
CA LEU A 55 20.03 25.71 -15.58
C LEU A 55 19.20 27.00 -15.66
N ASP A 56 19.79 28.06 -16.21
CA ASP A 56 19.18 29.38 -16.39
C ASP A 56 17.85 29.35 -17.16
N TRP A 57 17.68 28.38 -18.06
CA TRP A 57 16.46 28.12 -18.82
C TRP A 57 15.31 27.54 -17.99
N TYR A 58 15.58 26.99 -16.81
CA TYR A 58 14.56 26.42 -15.93
C TYR A 58 14.03 27.48 -14.95
N LYS A 59 12.71 27.70 -14.99
CA LYS A 59 12.03 28.71 -14.16
C LYS A 59 11.09 28.11 -13.10
N GLY A 60 11.01 26.78 -13.01
CA GLY A 60 10.20 26.08 -12.01
C GLY A 60 10.82 26.10 -10.61
N PRO A 61 10.22 25.41 -9.63
CA PRO A 61 10.72 25.36 -8.26
C PRO A 61 11.99 24.52 -8.10
N THR A 62 12.77 24.74 -7.05
CA THR A 62 13.78 23.78 -6.57
C THR A 62 13.12 22.55 -5.95
N LEU A 63 13.88 21.49 -5.66
CA LEU A 63 13.35 20.30 -5.00
C LEU A 63 12.74 20.62 -3.63
N ILE A 64 13.41 21.45 -2.82
CA ILE A 64 12.86 21.86 -1.52
C ILE A 64 11.59 22.69 -1.68
N GLU A 65 11.58 23.68 -2.58
CA GLU A 65 10.38 24.48 -2.87
C GLU A 65 9.21 23.59 -3.32
N ALA A 66 9.47 22.56 -4.11
CA ALA A 66 8.46 21.62 -4.55
C ALA A 66 7.95 20.70 -3.43
N LEU A 67 8.83 20.31 -2.49
CA LEU A 67 8.43 19.55 -1.30
C LEU A 67 7.55 20.39 -0.37
N ASP A 68 7.88 21.67 -0.19
CA ASP A 68 7.08 22.61 0.62
C ASP A 68 5.70 22.89 0.01
N GLN A 69 5.56 22.72 -1.30
CA GLN A 69 4.28 22.84 -2.02
C GLN A 69 3.41 21.58 -1.93
N ILE A 70 3.92 20.46 -1.40
CA ILE A 70 3.13 19.24 -1.25
C ILE A 70 1.97 19.54 -0.30
N LYS A 71 0.75 19.45 -0.85
CA LYS A 71 -0.47 19.52 -0.03
C LYS A 71 -0.49 18.32 0.91
N GLU A 72 -0.62 18.61 2.21
CA GLU A 72 -0.78 17.54 3.19
C GLU A 72 -2.00 16.68 2.82
N PRO A 73 -1.84 15.34 2.76
CA PRO A 73 -2.97 14.47 2.49
C PRO A 73 -3.95 14.54 3.65
N ASN A 74 -5.25 14.49 3.35
CA ASN A 74 -6.27 14.44 4.39
C ASN A 74 -6.04 13.20 5.27
N ARG A 75 -5.79 13.41 6.57
CA ARG A 75 -5.46 12.34 7.50
C ARG A 75 -6.74 11.74 8.05
N PRO A 76 -6.99 10.42 7.89
CA PRO A 76 -8.19 9.76 8.41
C PRO A 76 -8.12 9.58 9.93
N SER A 77 -8.26 10.68 10.69
CA SER A 77 -8.15 10.75 12.15
C SER A 77 -9.38 10.22 12.90
N HIS A 78 -10.49 9.98 12.22
CA HIS A 78 -11.73 9.44 12.83
C HIS A 78 -11.98 7.97 12.48
N MET A 79 -11.08 7.36 11.71
CA MET A 79 -11.23 5.97 11.28
C MET A 79 -10.63 4.99 12.28
N PRO A 80 -11.20 3.78 12.43
CA PRO A 80 -10.68 2.76 13.34
C PRO A 80 -9.21 2.44 13.05
N LEU A 81 -8.42 2.20 14.10
CA LEU A 81 -6.98 1.97 14.00
C LEU A 81 -6.62 0.82 13.05
N ARG A 82 -5.66 1.09 12.16
CA ARG A 82 -4.97 0.13 11.30
C ARG A 82 -3.49 0.47 11.30
N LEU A 83 -2.68 -0.46 11.80
CA LEU A 83 -1.23 -0.32 11.84
C LEU A 83 -0.60 -1.60 11.27
N PRO A 84 -0.28 -1.63 9.96
CA PRO A 84 0.44 -2.74 9.34
C PRO A 84 1.86 -2.85 9.89
N LEU A 85 2.19 -4.03 10.41
CA LEU A 85 3.51 -4.32 10.95
C LEU A 85 4.51 -4.47 9.80
N GLN A 86 5.59 -3.68 9.88
CA GLN A 86 6.71 -3.72 8.95
C GLN A 86 7.82 -4.65 9.46
N VAL A 87 8.18 -4.49 10.74
CA VAL A 87 9.24 -5.24 11.42
C VAL A 87 8.83 -5.51 12.87
N VAL A 88 9.33 -6.59 13.45
CA VAL A 88 9.16 -6.91 14.87
C VAL A 88 10.54 -7.10 15.49
N TYR A 89 10.86 -6.26 16.47
CA TYR A 89 12.11 -6.35 17.22
C TYR A 89 11.90 -7.07 18.56
N LYS A 90 12.95 -7.73 19.04
CA LYS A 90 13.08 -8.16 20.44
C LYS A 90 14.19 -7.33 21.07
N ILE A 91 13.81 -6.40 21.95
CA ILE A 91 14.72 -5.43 22.56
C ILE A 91 14.87 -5.77 24.04
N GLY A 92 16.04 -6.31 24.42
CA GLY A 92 16.49 -6.54 25.80
C GLY A 92 15.39 -6.73 26.85
N GLU A 93 15.40 -5.86 27.86
CA GLU A 93 14.42 -5.82 28.96
C GLU A 93 13.07 -5.21 28.56
N ILE A 94 13.01 -4.48 27.44
CA ILE A 94 11.78 -3.85 26.95
C ILE A 94 10.79 -4.91 26.48
N GLY A 95 11.26 -5.95 25.79
CA GLY A 95 10.45 -7.04 25.27
C GLY A 95 10.26 -6.99 23.75
N ILE A 96 9.04 -7.27 23.29
CA ILE A 96 8.72 -7.34 21.86
C ILE A 96 8.17 -6.00 21.39
N VAL A 97 8.77 -5.45 20.34
CA VAL A 97 8.43 -4.14 19.78
C VAL A 97 8.12 -4.28 18.29
N PRO A 98 6.85 -4.50 17.91
CA PRO A 98 6.39 -4.27 16.55
C PRO A 98 6.56 -2.81 16.14
N VAL A 99 6.98 -2.61 14.89
CA VAL A 99 7.13 -1.30 14.25
C VAL A 99 6.30 -1.30 12.96
N GLY A 100 5.57 -0.22 12.74
CA GLY A 100 4.79 -0.03 11.54
C GLY A 100 4.35 1.40 11.36
N ARG A 101 3.82 1.68 10.17
CA ARG A 101 3.24 2.98 9.84
C ARG A 101 1.78 3.00 10.27
N ILE A 102 1.36 4.06 10.94
CA ILE A 102 -0.05 4.25 11.30
C ILE A 102 -0.80 4.68 10.03
N GLU A 103 -1.79 3.90 9.63
CA GLU A 103 -2.62 4.21 8.46
C GLU A 103 -3.91 4.95 8.85
N THR A 104 -4.43 4.70 10.06
CA THR A 104 -5.62 5.35 10.63
C THR A 104 -5.47 5.54 12.14
N ALA A 105 -6.18 6.52 12.67
CA ALA A 105 -5.93 7.27 13.91
C ALA A 105 -5.47 6.52 15.18
N LEU A 106 -4.66 7.24 15.97
CA LEU A 106 -4.41 7.04 17.40
C LEU A 106 -4.59 8.38 18.14
N ILE A 107 -4.79 8.34 19.46
CA ILE A 107 -4.97 9.55 20.29
C ILE A 107 -3.69 10.40 20.34
N GLU A 108 -2.53 9.76 20.38
CA GLU A 108 -1.22 10.42 20.60
C GLU A 108 -0.29 10.33 19.39
N ALA A 109 -0.71 9.66 18.31
CA ALA A 109 0.08 9.50 17.08
C ALA A 109 -0.84 9.63 15.86
N ILE A 110 -0.34 10.26 14.80
CA ILE A 110 -1.17 10.63 13.66
C ILE A 110 -0.92 9.70 12.45
N PRO A 111 -1.92 9.50 11.57
CA PRO A 111 -1.71 8.76 10.33
C PRO A 111 -0.51 9.31 9.56
N GLY A 112 0.40 8.41 9.18
CA GLY A 112 1.68 8.72 8.55
C GLY A 112 2.90 8.43 9.42
N ASP A 113 2.77 8.47 10.74
CA ASP A 113 3.88 8.26 11.67
C ASP A 113 4.36 6.80 11.64
N ILE A 114 5.68 6.62 11.75
CA ILE A 114 6.30 5.30 11.95
C ILE A 114 6.52 5.15 13.45
N VAL A 115 5.80 4.20 14.06
CA VAL A 115 5.84 3.99 15.50
C VAL A 115 6.27 2.57 15.85
N GLY A 116 7.05 2.46 16.91
CA GLY A 116 7.34 1.20 17.60
C GLY A 116 6.64 1.18 18.94
N PHE A 117 5.90 0.12 19.24
CA PHE A 117 5.17 0.00 20.50
C PHE A 117 5.45 -1.33 21.18
N ASN A 118 5.65 -1.30 22.50
CA ASN A 118 5.95 -2.51 23.27
C ASN A 118 4.67 -3.33 23.53
N VAL A 119 4.74 -4.63 23.27
CA VAL A 119 3.64 -5.57 23.49
C VAL A 119 4.00 -6.58 24.57
N LYS A 120 3.10 -6.76 25.53
CA LYS A 120 3.32 -7.65 26.68
C LYS A 120 2.64 -8.99 26.47
N ASN A 121 3.32 -10.07 26.88
CA ASN A 121 2.85 -11.46 26.78
C ASN A 121 2.57 -11.94 25.34
N VAL A 122 3.27 -11.37 24.36
CA VAL A 122 3.25 -11.83 22.97
C VAL A 122 4.67 -12.27 22.61
N SER A 123 4.81 -13.44 21.98
CA SER A 123 6.12 -13.92 21.54
C SER A 123 6.50 -13.28 20.20
N SER A 124 7.80 -13.11 19.95
CA SER A 124 8.29 -12.69 18.62
C SER A 124 7.93 -13.68 17.52
N LYS A 125 7.56 -14.93 17.87
CA LYS A 125 7.08 -15.95 16.92
C LYS A 125 5.62 -15.75 16.49
N ASP A 126 4.84 -15.06 17.32
CA ASP A 126 3.40 -14.85 17.11
C ASP A 126 3.11 -13.63 16.24
N LEU A 127 4.12 -12.76 16.04
CA LEU A 127 4.02 -11.57 15.20
C LEU A 127 4.93 -11.67 13.99
N ARG A 128 4.42 -11.26 12.84
CA ARG A 128 5.17 -11.25 11.59
C ARG A 128 4.87 -9.99 10.80
N ARG A 129 5.80 -9.62 9.92
CA ARG A 129 5.57 -8.60 8.90
C ARG A 129 4.31 -8.96 8.10
N GLY A 130 3.47 -7.97 7.84
CA GLY A 130 2.21 -8.16 7.12
C GLY A 130 0.98 -8.26 8.03
N TYR A 131 1.15 -8.49 9.33
CA TYR A 131 0.03 -8.43 10.27
C TYR A 131 -0.43 -6.99 10.47
N ILE A 132 -1.66 -6.80 10.91
CA ILE A 132 -2.26 -5.47 11.14
C ILE A 132 -2.73 -5.40 12.60
N ALA A 133 -2.24 -4.42 13.34
CA ALA A 133 -2.76 -4.11 14.67
C ALA A 133 -3.99 -3.18 14.55
N SER A 134 -5.00 -3.42 15.39
CA SER A 134 -6.25 -2.66 15.45
C SER A 134 -6.75 -2.52 16.89
N ASN A 135 -7.87 -1.85 17.12
CA ASN A 135 -8.50 -1.83 18.44
C ASN A 135 -9.46 -3.03 18.56
N SER A 136 -9.49 -3.72 19.70
CA SER A 136 -10.46 -4.82 19.94
C SER A 136 -11.88 -4.31 19.98
N ASN A 137 -12.05 -3.10 20.50
CA ASN A 137 -13.33 -2.52 20.86
C ASN A 137 -13.90 -1.64 19.75
N ASP A 138 -13.10 -1.35 18.72
CA ASP A 138 -13.47 -0.48 17.60
C ASP A 138 -12.99 -1.10 16.27
N ASP A 139 -13.91 -1.78 15.59
CA ASP A 139 -13.74 -2.47 14.30
C ASP A 139 -12.43 -3.29 14.19
N PRO A 140 -12.29 -4.39 14.94
CA PRO A 140 -11.10 -5.23 14.89
C PRO A 140 -10.93 -5.90 13.52
N THR A 141 -9.69 -5.87 13.03
CA THR A 141 -9.32 -6.53 11.76
C THR A 141 -9.56 -8.04 11.85
N THR A 142 -10.12 -8.61 10.79
CA THR A 142 -10.41 -10.05 10.68
C THR A 142 -9.90 -10.60 9.35
N GLU A 143 -9.46 -11.86 9.36
CA GLU A 143 -8.92 -12.56 8.18
C GLU A 143 -9.92 -12.53 7.00
N ALA A 144 -9.41 -12.29 5.80
CA ALA A 144 -10.19 -12.39 4.58
C ALA A 144 -10.23 -13.85 4.10
N VAL A 145 -11.43 -14.41 3.97
CA VAL A 145 -11.64 -15.73 3.34
C VAL A 145 -11.52 -15.61 1.83
N LYS A 146 -12.12 -14.57 1.27
CA LYS A 146 -12.03 -14.19 -0.14
C LYS A 146 -12.30 -12.70 -0.28
N PHE A 147 -11.83 -12.12 -1.37
CA PHE A 147 -12.11 -10.73 -1.70
C PHE A 147 -12.28 -10.55 -3.19
N THR A 148 -13.05 -9.54 -3.57
CA THR A 148 -13.34 -9.22 -4.97
C THR A 148 -12.69 -7.90 -5.29
N ALA A 149 -11.95 -7.84 -6.39
CA ALA A 149 -11.15 -6.67 -6.75
C ALA A 149 -11.28 -6.31 -8.22
N ASN A 150 -11.24 -5.01 -8.51
CA ASN A 150 -10.98 -4.50 -9.85
C ASN A 150 -9.48 -4.59 -10.10
N VAL A 151 -9.10 -5.27 -11.18
CA VAL A 151 -7.71 -5.55 -11.52
C VAL A 151 -7.43 -5.13 -12.95
N ILE A 152 -6.25 -4.54 -13.16
CA ILE A 152 -5.71 -4.23 -14.48
C ILE A 152 -4.49 -5.11 -14.70
N ILE A 153 -4.51 -5.93 -15.75
CA ILE A 153 -3.43 -6.85 -16.09
C ILE A 153 -2.35 -6.12 -16.89
N THR A 154 -1.10 -6.23 -16.42
CA THR A 154 0.09 -5.65 -17.06
C THR A 154 1.09 -6.71 -17.54
N ASN A 155 1.14 -7.91 -16.91
CA ASN A 155 2.01 -9.05 -17.27
C ASN A 155 1.46 -10.40 -16.66
N HIS A 156 2.21 -11.53 -16.56
CA HIS A 156 1.72 -12.89 -16.14
C HIS A 156 2.74 -13.65 -15.21
N PRO A 157 2.47 -14.64 -14.30
CA PRO A 157 1.40 -14.94 -13.28
C PRO A 157 1.90 -15.14 -11.78
N PRO A 158 1.13 -14.96 -10.69
CA PRO A 158 1.65 -14.17 -9.55
C PRO A 158 1.64 -14.61 -8.06
N VAL A 159 2.36 -13.80 -7.28
CA VAL A 159 2.32 -13.51 -5.83
C VAL A 159 1.73 -12.11 -5.57
N LEU A 160 0.85 -11.93 -4.58
CA LEU A 160 0.23 -10.63 -4.29
C LEU A 160 0.93 -9.88 -3.16
N HIS A 161 1.16 -8.59 -3.39
CA HIS A 161 1.67 -7.61 -2.46
C HIS A 161 0.57 -6.61 -2.12
N CYS A 162 0.11 -6.61 -0.88
CA CYS A 162 -0.79 -5.60 -0.34
C CYS A 162 -0.13 -5.05 0.93
N HIS A 163 -0.06 -3.72 1.07
CA HIS A 163 0.66 -3.04 2.16
C HIS A 163 2.07 -3.64 2.42
N THR A 164 2.30 -4.17 3.61
CA THR A 164 3.52 -4.88 4.05
C THR A 164 3.49 -6.39 3.83
N SER A 165 2.32 -6.97 3.51
CA SER A 165 2.11 -8.40 3.27
C SER A 165 2.54 -8.82 1.87
N ASN A 166 3.12 -10.01 1.78
CA ASN A 166 3.47 -10.66 0.54
C ASN A 166 2.98 -12.11 0.59
N ILE A 167 1.81 -12.36 -0.01
CA ILE A 167 1.06 -13.62 0.10
C ILE A 167 0.62 -14.06 -1.30
N ALA A 168 0.83 -15.34 -1.62
CA ALA A 168 0.29 -15.90 -2.85
C ALA A 168 -1.24 -15.96 -2.78
N VAL A 169 -1.90 -15.61 -3.88
CA VAL A 169 -3.37 -15.62 -3.99
C VAL A 169 -3.79 -16.43 -5.20
N LYS A 170 -4.87 -17.18 -5.04
CA LYS A 170 -5.50 -17.89 -6.14
C LYS A 170 -6.56 -16.99 -6.77
N PHE A 171 -6.54 -16.86 -8.09
CA PHE A 171 -7.63 -16.24 -8.83
C PHE A 171 -8.74 -17.29 -8.93
N ALA A 172 -9.77 -17.14 -8.10
CA ALA A 172 -10.82 -18.14 -7.95
C ALA A 172 -11.83 -18.04 -9.09
N LYS A 173 -12.23 -16.82 -9.45
CA LYS A 173 -13.20 -16.56 -10.51
C LYS A 173 -12.93 -15.23 -11.19
N LEU A 174 -12.93 -15.22 -12.52
CA LEU A 174 -13.00 -13.99 -13.31
C LEU A 174 -14.48 -13.64 -13.43
N VAL A 175 -14.91 -12.56 -12.77
CA VAL A 175 -16.34 -12.20 -12.66
C VAL A 175 -16.76 -11.42 -13.90
N THR A 176 -16.00 -10.40 -14.27
CA THR A 176 -16.24 -9.60 -15.47
C THR A 176 -14.94 -9.16 -16.12
N LYS A 177 -14.99 -8.93 -17.42
CA LYS A 177 -14.03 -8.12 -18.16
C LYS A 177 -14.60 -6.73 -18.34
N ASN A 178 -13.80 -5.72 -18.00
CA ASN A 178 -14.20 -4.32 -18.04
C ASN A 178 -13.29 -3.51 -18.96
N VAL A 179 -13.81 -2.39 -19.48
CA VAL A 179 -12.98 -1.38 -20.15
C VAL A 179 -12.07 -0.74 -19.10
N ARG A 180 -10.76 -0.68 -19.37
CA ARG A 180 -9.75 -0.17 -18.42
C ARG A 180 -10.03 1.23 -17.87
N HIS A 181 -10.57 2.13 -18.69
CA HIS A 181 -10.73 3.55 -18.32
C HIS A 181 -12.06 3.86 -17.64
N TYR A 182 -13.14 3.23 -18.10
CA TYR A 182 -14.51 3.51 -17.65
C TYR A 182 -15.07 2.44 -16.70
N PHE A 183 -14.34 1.33 -16.53
CA PHE A 183 -14.79 0.16 -15.77
C PHE A 183 -16.18 -0.37 -16.18
N VAL A 184 -16.57 -0.13 -17.43
CA VAL A 184 -17.83 -0.63 -18.00
C VAL A 184 -17.65 -2.10 -18.37
N GLU A 185 -18.60 -2.92 -17.97
CA GLU A 185 -18.63 -4.35 -18.26
C GLU A 185 -18.72 -4.60 -19.78
N ILE A 186 -17.81 -5.44 -20.28
CA ILE A 186 -17.77 -5.88 -21.69
C ILE A 186 -18.23 -7.33 -21.80
N GLU A 187 -17.77 -8.18 -20.88
CA GLU A 187 -17.99 -9.62 -20.92
C GLU A 187 -18.16 -10.15 -19.50
N LYS A 188 -19.20 -10.95 -19.27
CA LYS A 188 -19.40 -11.69 -18.01
C LYS A 188 -18.64 -12.99 -18.06
N GLU A 189 -17.98 -13.33 -16.96
CA GLU A 189 -17.24 -14.58 -16.76
C GLU A 189 -16.29 -14.93 -17.92
N PRO A 190 -15.32 -14.06 -18.25
CA PRO A 190 -14.39 -14.31 -19.34
C PRO A 190 -13.52 -15.54 -19.04
N LYS A 191 -13.12 -16.28 -20.09
CA LYS A 191 -12.26 -17.47 -19.93
C LYS A 191 -10.84 -17.11 -19.49
N PHE A 192 -10.31 -15.97 -19.92
CA PHE A 192 -8.99 -15.46 -19.55
C PHE A 192 -8.94 -13.93 -19.69
N LEU A 193 -7.99 -13.30 -18.99
CA LEU A 193 -7.63 -11.89 -19.17
C LEU A 193 -6.21 -11.80 -19.74
N LYS A 194 -6.00 -10.93 -20.71
CA LYS A 194 -4.68 -10.69 -21.32
C LYS A 194 -4.11 -9.34 -20.88
N ASN A 195 -2.84 -9.09 -21.22
CA ASN A 195 -2.20 -7.81 -20.97
C ASN A 195 -3.03 -6.64 -21.53
N GLY A 196 -3.28 -5.65 -20.70
CA GLY A 196 -4.09 -4.47 -21.01
C GLY A 196 -5.58 -4.62 -20.66
N ASP A 197 -6.06 -5.84 -20.41
CA ASP A 197 -7.43 -6.05 -19.96
C ASP A 197 -7.60 -5.57 -18.51
N ALA A 198 -8.79 -5.08 -18.20
CA ALA A 198 -9.25 -4.88 -16.84
C ALA A 198 -10.42 -5.82 -16.55
N GLY A 199 -10.64 -6.14 -15.28
CA GLY A 199 -11.75 -7.00 -14.89
C GLY A 199 -11.94 -7.11 -13.40
N VAL A 200 -13.11 -7.59 -13.01
CA VAL A 200 -13.42 -7.95 -11.62
C VAL A 200 -12.99 -9.39 -11.39
N ILE A 201 -12.15 -9.60 -10.38
CA ILE A 201 -11.61 -10.92 -10.05
C ILE A 201 -11.92 -11.24 -8.59
N GLU A 202 -12.48 -12.42 -8.33
CA GLU A 202 -12.56 -13.00 -7.00
C GLU A 202 -11.24 -13.73 -6.69
N MET A 203 -10.63 -13.39 -5.57
CA MET A 203 -9.35 -13.91 -5.12
C MET A 203 -9.45 -14.57 -3.75
N ILE A 204 -8.69 -15.65 -3.58
CA ILE A 204 -8.60 -16.41 -2.33
C ILE A 204 -7.12 -16.42 -1.88
N PRO A 205 -6.79 -15.85 -0.71
CA PRO A 205 -5.46 -15.99 -0.11
C PRO A 205 -5.07 -17.44 0.15
N THR A 206 -3.81 -17.79 -0.14
CA THR A 206 -3.26 -19.13 0.21
C THR A 206 -2.83 -19.24 1.67
N LYS A 207 -2.62 -18.09 2.33
CA LYS A 207 -2.27 -17.97 3.74
C LYS A 207 -3.14 -16.88 4.38
N PRO A 208 -3.31 -16.90 5.71
CA PRO A 208 -4.05 -15.86 6.40
C PRO A 208 -3.58 -14.46 6.04
N MET A 209 -4.51 -13.68 5.51
CA MET A 209 -4.28 -12.34 5.00
C MET A 209 -5.35 -11.40 5.51
N LEU A 210 -4.92 -10.20 5.91
CA LEU A 210 -5.82 -9.12 6.30
C LEU A 210 -5.84 -8.11 5.16
N VAL A 211 -7.03 -7.85 4.64
CA VAL A 211 -7.28 -6.82 3.64
C VAL A 211 -8.60 -6.13 3.96
N GLU A 212 -8.74 -4.91 3.48
CA GLU A 212 -9.95 -4.12 3.64
C GLU A 212 -10.39 -3.58 2.27
N THR A 213 -11.64 -3.12 2.18
CA THR A 213 -12.12 -2.49 0.94
C THR A 213 -11.41 -1.16 0.72
N PHE A 214 -11.13 -0.84 -0.54
CA PHE A 214 -10.47 0.41 -0.92
C PHE A 214 -11.28 1.64 -0.53
N SER A 215 -12.61 1.55 -0.61
CA SER A 215 -13.52 2.63 -0.22
C SER A 215 -13.45 2.96 1.26
N LYS A 216 -13.21 1.95 2.12
CA LYS A 216 -13.09 2.16 3.56
C LYS A 216 -11.65 2.48 3.93
N PHE A 217 -10.69 1.62 3.60
CA PHE A 217 -9.28 1.80 3.96
C PHE A 217 -8.38 1.76 2.70
N PRO A 218 -8.14 2.91 2.04
CA PRO A 218 -7.40 2.97 0.77
C PRO A 218 -6.01 2.32 0.78
N SER A 219 -5.28 2.43 1.90
CA SER A 219 -3.93 1.87 2.05
C SER A 219 -3.89 0.36 2.18
N LEU A 220 -5.01 -0.27 2.60
CA LEU A 220 -5.16 -1.72 2.74
C LEU A 220 -5.97 -2.35 1.61
N GLY A 221 -6.62 -1.52 0.78
CA GLY A 221 -7.42 -1.96 -0.37
C GLY A 221 -6.68 -1.91 -1.70
N ARG A 222 -5.47 -1.34 -1.77
CA ARG A 222 -4.63 -1.35 -2.98
C ARG A 222 -3.62 -2.49 -2.92
N PHE A 223 -3.45 -3.18 -4.04
CA PHE A 223 -2.44 -4.24 -4.12
C PHE A 223 -1.79 -4.28 -5.51
N ALA A 224 -0.56 -4.77 -5.51
CA ALA A 224 0.16 -5.15 -6.71
C ALA A 224 0.28 -6.67 -6.74
N VAL A 225 0.07 -7.23 -7.91
CA VAL A 225 0.20 -8.65 -8.18
C VAL A 225 1.51 -8.80 -8.94
N ARG A 226 2.44 -9.62 -8.46
CA ARG A 226 3.81 -9.73 -8.97
C ARG A 226 4.19 -11.16 -9.26
N ASP A 227 4.87 -11.42 -10.36
CA ASP A 227 5.51 -12.70 -10.62
C ASP A 227 6.97 -12.51 -10.97
N MET A 228 7.84 -13.42 -10.51
CA MET A 228 9.27 -13.41 -10.85
C MET A 228 9.89 -12.00 -10.76
N ARG A 229 9.52 -11.24 -9.72
CA ARG A 229 9.91 -9.84 -9.44
C ARG A 229 9.33 -8.76 -10.38
N GLN A 230 8.49 -9.10 -11.33
CA GLN A 230 7.79 -8.17 -12.21
C GLN A 230 6.35 -7.94 -11.73
N THR A 231 5.82 -6.73 -11.89
CA THR A 231 4.40 -6.46 -11.60
C THR A 231 3.55 -6.91 -12.78
N VAL A 232 2.63 -7.83 -12.51
CA VAL A 232 1.78 -8.47 -13.50
C VAL A 232 0.35 -7.97 -13.46
N ALA A 233 -0.09 -7.41 -12.34
CA ALA A 233 -1.34 -6.68 -12.27
C ALA A 233 -1.34 -5.67 -11.12
N VAL A 234 -2.25 -4.72 -11.17
CA VAL A 234 -2.56 -3.83 -10.05
C VAL A 234 -4.06 -3.84 -9.82
N GLY A 235 -4.48 -3.73 -8.57
CA GLY A 235 -5.89 -3.79 -8.27
C GLY A 235 -6.31 -3.03 -7.03
N VAL A 236 -7.62 -2.79 -6.97
CA VAL A 236 -8.32 -2.19 -5.83
C VAL A 236 -9.41 -3.15 -5.37
N ILE A 237 -9.42 -3.43 -4.07
CA ILE A 237 -10.39 -4.31 -3.43
C ILE A 237 -11.72 -3.58 -3.30
N MET A 238 -12.78 -4.18 -3.84
CA MET A 238 -14.13 -3.65 -3.77
C MET A 238 -14.91 -4.24 -2.60
N ASP A 239 -14.77 -5.55 -2.39
CA ASP A 239 -15.51 -6.30 -1.38
C ASP A 239 -14.61 -7.35 -0.71
N VAL A 240 -14.85 -7.61 0.58
CA VAL A 240 -14.10 -8.60 1.37
C VAL A 240 -15.07 -9.46 2.16
N THR A 241 -15.05 -10.77 1.90
CA THR A 241 -15.69 -11.74 2.77
C THR A 241 -14.76 -12.07 3.92
N LYS A 242 -15.05 -11.52 5.11
CA LYS A 242 -14.28 -11.78 6.33
C LYS A 242 -14.67 -13.13 6.95
N LYS A 243 -13.70 -13.77 7.59
CA LYS A 243 -13.91 -15.00 8.36
C LYS A 243 -14.85 -14.70 9.52
N LYS A 244 -15.91 -15.51 9.69
CA LYS A 244 -16.83 -15.33 10.82
C LYS A 244 -16.07 -15.59 12.12
N LYS A 245 -16.17 -14.67 13.09
CA LYS A 245 -15.75 -14.95 14.47
C LYS A 245 -16.63 -16.11 14.97
N LYS A 246 -16.01 -17.19 15.47
CA LYS A 246 -16.78 -18.20 16.21
C LYS A 246 -17.27 -17.55 17.51
N GLU A 247 -18.56 -17.64 17.79
CA GLU A 247 -19.18 -17.27 19.07
C GLU A 247 -18.86 -18.29 20.17
N ASP A 248 -17.61 -18.76 20.25
CA ASP A 248 -17.15 -19.40 21.46
C ASP A 248 -16.64 -18.29 22.37
N HIS A 249 -17.11 -18.25 23.61
CA HIS A 249 -16.55 -17.40 24.67
C HIS A 249 -15.04 -17.66 24.93
N ASN A 250 -14.43 -18.59 24.18
CA ASN A 250 -13.00 -18.93 24.15
C ASN A 250 -12.33 -18.77 22.76
N ALA A 251 -13.00 -18.23 21.73
CA ALA A 251 -12.45 -18.05 20.37
C ALA A 251 -12.08 -16.60 20.00
N GLY A 252 -11.87 -15.73 20.99
CA GLY A 252 -11.06 -14.53 20.80
C GLY A 252 -9.60 -14.96 20.59
N GLY A 253 -8.89 -14.40 19.60
CA GLY A 253 -7.44 -14.63 19.45
C GLY A 253 -6.72 -14.46 20.78
N LYS A 254 -5.62 -15.20 21.02
CA LYS A 254 -4.96 -15.29 22.35
C LYS A 254 -4.96 -13.96 23.10
N ILE A 255 -5.86 -13.84 24.08
CA ILE A 255 -6.02 -12.61 24.85
C ILE A 255 -4.93 -12.60 25.91
N SER A 256 -4.03 -11.62 25.87
CA SER A 256 -3.05 -11.46 26.95
C SER A 256 -3.78 -11.14 28.26
N LYS A 257 -3.31 -11.67 29.41
CA LYS A 257 -3.91 -11.42 30.74
C LYS A 257 -4.05 -9.92 31.11
N LYS A 258 -3.38 -9.01 30.38
CA LYS A 258 -3.47 -7.55 30.56
C LYS A 258 -4.39 -6.83 29.57
N ALA A 259 -4.81 -7.48 28.48
CA ALA A 259 -5.76 -6.93 27.51
C ALA A 259 -7.16 -6.70 28.11
N LEU A 260 -7.46 -7.34 29.25
CA LEU A 260 -8.64 -7.06 30.07
C LEU A 260 -8.64 -5.65 30.71
N LYS A 261 -7.58 -4.84 30.55
CA LYS A 261 -7.47 -3.50 31.15
C LYS A 261 -7.06 -2.34 30.22
N LYS A 262 -6.69 -2.54 28.94
CA LYS A 262 -6.38 -1.43 27.98
C LYS A 262 -6.60 -1.78 26.50
N ASP A 263 -7.00 -0.77 25.74
CA ASP A 263 -7.68 -0.73 24.43
C ASP A 263 -6.88 -1.06 23.15
N LEU A 264 -5.99 -2.06 23.15
CA LEU A 264 -5.24 -2.42 21.93
C LEU A 264 -5.26 -3.94 21.64
N TYR A 265 -5.73 -4.31 20.45
CA TYR A 265 -5.84 -5.70 20.00
C TYR A 265 -4.95 -5.97 18.79
N ILE A 266 -4.05 -6.91 18.95
CA ILE A 266 -3.24 -7.38 17.84
C ILE A 266 -3.87 -8.69 17.39
N GLY A 267 -4.48 -8.69 16.20
CA GLY A 267 -5.06 -9.89 15.62
C GLY A 267 -3.97 -10.94 15.40
N VAL A 268 -4.08 -12.06 16.09
CA VAL A 268 -3.24 -13.26 15.91
C VAL A 268 -4.19 -14.43 15.72
N GLU A 269 -4.13 -15.13 14.58
CA GLU A 269 -4.79 -16.42 14.42
C GLU A 269 -3.75 -17.49 14.07
N GLU A 270 -3.76 -18.59 14.83
CA GLU A 270 -2.84 -19.71 14.67
C GLU A 270 -3.18 -20.53 13.42
N GLY A 271 -2.28 -20.51 12.43
CA GLY A 271 -2.17 -21.63 11.50
C GLY A 271 -1.39 -22.76 12.17
N ARG A 272 -2.04 -23.88 12.46
CA ARG A 272 -1.37 -25.10 12.94
C ARG A 272 -0.58 -25.74 11.79
N TYR A 273 0.72 -25.89 12.04
CA TYR A 273 1.77 -26.71 11.39
C TYR A 273 1.95 -26.58 9.87
#